data_AF-A0AAW1U3F9-F1
#
_entry.id   AF-A0AAW1U3F9-F1
#
_cell.length_a   1.000
_cell.length_b   1.000
_cell.length_c   1.000
_cell.angle_alpha   90.00
_cell.angle_beta   90.00
_cell.angle_gamma   90.00
#
_symmetry.space_group_name_H-M   'P 1'
#
loop_
_entity.id
_entity.type
_entity.pdbx_description
1 polymer ?
#
loop_
_entity_poly.entity_id
_entity_poly.type
_entity_poly.pdbx_seq_one_letter_code
_entity_poly.pdbx_strand_id
1 'polypeptide(L)'
;MAEANPIQEGFLCPICHKDLRSPKKLINHFQDLHSEEQDILKSIKDFYGKAKKKILKLDDQDLETFKNEITLENLYLECSEPQPPGCSTSHTDFFKSIRRERLEHQTAETNKLVIRLDKLLRLDNTDRKQQEQILVAWLDGTTVNRCPSCAATFNIARRQHHCRLCGSIMCNDCSVFLSFERAQSIVVPVQNLGITNKEGTRGRENDNFRICSHCSDMLEQRRIVQAEQMMQPIITQLYAHLQKLKSQVDSLVELYQKMYASLTSGESTFQLQDAQSLKASIGTKAETIDTISKKICSLPILEPNPKVEMLQNSIRRATSNYIKDYLLTLPPLPSIKELAAIKENRLLRVSKEDNEQNVNTVKIKRVTVTTGWSPSSLENSVQSDTESDPLMEQINIVRNYITQARSAQRFEEVVALEENLRMLKKAYRQNQLAKTEETKENNYQLQ
;
A
#
# COMPACT_ATOMS: atom_id res chain seq x y z
N MET A 1 -40.31 14.12 13.05
CA MET A 1 -39.24 13.19 12.66
C MET A 1 -38.34 13.04 13.88
N ALA A 2 -38.52 11.95 14.64
CA ALA A 2 -37.64 11.66 15.77
C ALA A 2 -36.32 11.11 15.20
N GLU A 3 -35.21 11.79 15.48
CA GLU A 3 -33.88 11.30 15.14
C GLU A 3 -33.68 9.95 15.83
N ALA A 4 -33.56 8.89 15.03
CA ALA A 4 -33.26 7.57 15.55
C ALA A 4 -31.85 7.60 16.15
N ASN A 5 -31.76 7.52 17.48
CA ASN A 5 -30.48 7.36 18.16
C ASN A 5 -29.76 6.14 17.56
N PRO A 6 -28.47 6.26 17.17
CA PRO A 6 -27.73 5.14 16.62
C PRO A 6 -27.70 4.03 17.66
N ILE A 7 -28.16 2.84 17.29
CA ILE A 7 -28.10 1.64 18.13
C ILE A 7 -26.61 1.40 18.41
N GLN A 8 -26.21 1.55 19.68
CA GLN A 8 -24.83 1.31 20.10
C GLN A 8 -24.75 -0.14 20.60
N GLU A 9 -23.91 -0.94 19.95
CA GLU A 9 -23.69 -2.34 20.29
C GLU A 9 -22.25 -2.53 20.81
N GLY A 10 -22.08 -3.28 21.91
CA GLY A 10 -20.76 -3.55 22.49
C GLY A 10 -20.75 -3.64 24.01
N PHE A 11 -19.56 -3.54 24.61
CA PHE A 11 -19.39 -3.53 26.07
C PHE A 11 -19.54 -2.09 26.60
N LEU A 12 -20.76 -1.56 26.50
CA LEU A 12 -21.09 -0.21 26.93
C LEU A 12 -21.34 -0.17 28.43
N CYS A 13 -20.87 0.88 29.09
CA CYS A 13 -21.32 1.19 30.44
C CYS A 13 -22.79 1.66 30.40
N PRO A 14 -23.70 1.07 31.18
CA PRO A 14 -25.12 1.44 31.16
C PRO A 14 -25.40 2.83 31.76
N ILE A 15 -24.42 3.43 32.45
CA ILE A 15 -24.57 4.72 33.11
C ILE A 15 -24.01 5.84 32.22
N CYS A 16 -22.76 5.70 31.76
CA CYS A 16 -22.09 6.74 30.98
C CYS A 16 -22.05 6.46 29.47
N HIS A 17 -22.65 5.35 29.00
CA HIS A 17 -22.67 4.90 27.60
C HIS A 17 -21.29 4.83 26.93
N LYS A 18 -20.23 4.71 27.73
CA LYS A 18 -18.86 4.58 27.24
C LYS A 18 -18.59 3.14 26.81
N ASP A 19 -18.12 2.97 25.57
CA ASP A 19 -17.69 1.66 25.10
C ASP A 19 -16.33 1.27 25.68
N LEU A 20 -16.34 0.19 26.47
CA LEU A 20 -15.17 -0.30 27.20
C LEU A 20 -14.55 -1.52 26.49
N ARG A 21 -15.14 -1.97 25.38
CA ARG A 21 -14.62 -2.93 24.39
C ARG A 21 -14.21 -4.31 24.94
N SER A 22 -14.30 -4.53 26.25
CA SER A 22 -13.93 -5.78 26.93
C SER A 22 -14.73 -5.93 28.21
N PRO A 23 -15.21 -7.14 28.55
CA PRO A 23 -15.91 -7.40 29.80
C PRO A 23 -15.09 -6.99 31.03
N LYS A 24 -13.77 -7.25 31.01
CA LYS A 24 -12.88 -6.92 32.13
C LYS A 24 -12.76 -5.41 32.33
N LYS A 25 -12.63 -4.66 31.23
CA LYS A 25 -12.55 -3.19 31.28
C LYS A 25 -13.88 -2.58 31.69
N LEU A 26 -15.00 -3.16 31.24
CA LEU A 26 -16.34 -2.75 31.67
C LEU A 26 -16.51 -2.92 33.19
N ILE A 27 -16.14 -4.09 33.71
CA ILE A 27 -16.21 -4.39 35.14
C ILE A 27 -15.29 -3.46 35.94
N ASN A 28 -14.03 -3.29 35.54
CA ASN A 28 -13.11 -2.39 36.24
C ASN A 28 -13.60 -0.94 36.20
N HIS A 29 -14.02 -0.45 35.03
CA HIS A 29 -14.58 0.90 34.90
C HIS A 29 -15.80 1.12 35.79
N PHE A 30 -16.69 0.13 35.89
CA PHE A 30 -17.85 0.22 36.76
C PHE A 30 -17.46 0.19 38.25
N GLN A 31 -16.47 -0.63 38.62
CA GLN A 31 -15.94 -0.68 40.00
C GLN A 31 -15.22 0.60 40.40
N ASP A 32 -14.51 1.24 39.48
CA ASP A 32 -13.68 2.40 39.76
C ASP A 32 -14.48 3.72 39.72
N LEU A 33 -15.50 3.82 38.85
CA LEU A 33 -16.22 5.08 38.58
C LEU A 33 -17.72 5.06 38.95
N HIS A 34 -18.29 3.87 39.23
CA HIS A 34 -19.71 3.69 39.57
C HIS A 34 -19.87 2.82 40.83
N SER A 35 -18.94 2.95 41.77
CA SER A 35 -18.84 2.16 43.01
C SER A 35 -20.04 2.30 43.96
N GLU A 36 -20.85 3.36 43.79
CA GLU A 36 -22.04 3.65 44.58
C GLU A 36 -23.25 2.78 44.19
N GLU A 37 -23.25 2.16 42.99
CA GLU A 37 -24.36 1.33 42.49
C GLU A 37 -24.04 -0.19 42.56
N GLN A 38 -23.81 -0.69 43.78
CA GLN A 38 -23.42 -2.09 44.07
C GLN A 38 -24.44 -3.15 43.61
N ASP A 39 -25.71 -2.80 43.51
CA ASP A 39 -26.79 -3.73 43.14
C ASP A 39 -26.73 -4.13 41.66
N ILE A 40 -26.29 -3.21 40.80
CA ILE A 40 -26.10 -3.47 39.36
C ILE A 40 -24.86 -4.34 39.13
N LEU A 41 -23.80 -4.14 39.93
CA LEU A 41 -22.60 -5.00 39.90
C LEU A 41 -22.91 -6.45 40.28
N LYS A 42 -23.78 -6.69 41.27
CA LYS A 42 -24.26 -8.04 41.61
C LYS A 42 -25.02 -8.65 40.44
N SER A 43 -25.96 -7.91 39.84
CA SER A 43 -26.76 -8.38 38.70
C SER A 43 -25.90 -8.71 37.48
N ILE A 44 -24.91 -7.88 37.13
CA ILE A 44 -23.98 -8.12 36.00
C ILE A 44 -23.04 -9.29 36.30
N LYS A 45 -22.52 -9.40 37.53
CA LYS A 45 -21.64 -10.51 37.94
C LYS A 45 -22.39 -11.84 37.97
N ASP A 46 -23.66 -11.82 38.38
CA ASP A 46 -24.56 -12.97 38.32
C ASP A 46 -24.97 -13.32 36.89
N PHE A 47 -25.20 -12.34 36.02
CA PHE A 47 -25.51 -12.56 34.61
C PHE A 47 -24.32 -13.17 33.85
N TYR A 48 -23.10 -12.65 34.07
CA TYR A 48 -21.87 -13.21 33.50
C TYR A 48 -21.55 -14.59 34.09
N GLY A 49 -21.77 -14.77 35.39
CA GLY A 49 -21.63 -16.07 36.07
C GLY A 49 -22.61 -17.11 35.53
N LYS A 50 -23.87 -16.71 35.28
CA LYS A 50 -24.92 -17.56 34.70
C LYS A 50 -24.66 -17.85 33.21
N ALA A 51 -24.26 -16.86 32.41
CA ALA A 51 -23.91 -17.06 31.00
C ALA A 51 -22.68 -17.98 30.85
N LYS A 52 -21.64 -17.78 31.68
CA LYS A 52 -20.45 -18.64 31.68
C LYS A 52 -20.74 -20.07 32.15
N LYS A 53 -21.65 -20.25 33.12
CA LYS A 53 -22.08 -21.59 33.58
C LYS A 53 -23.03 -22.28 32.59
N LYS A 54 -24.01 -21.56 32.02
CA LYS A 54 -24.96 -22.11 31.04
C LYS A 54 -24.29 -22.41 29.70
N ILE A 55 -23.38 -21.59 29.19
CA ILE A 55 -22.77 -21.81 27.86
C ILE A 55 -21.72 -22.95 27.88
N LEU A 56 -21.09 -23.25 29.02
CA LEU A 56 -20.04 -24.28 29.12
C LEU A 56 -20.52 -25.63 29.69
N LYS A 57 -21.80 -25.75 30.08
CA LYS A 57 -22.41 -26.97 30.63
C LYS A 57 -23.85 -27.14 30.16
N LEU A 58 -24.06 -27.14 28.85
CA LEU A 58 -25.32 -27.63 28.29
C LEU A 58 -25.18 -29.13 28.04
N ASP A 59 -25.97 -29.91 28.75
CA ASP A 59 -26.36 -31.27 28.40
C ASP A 59 -27.49 -31.24 27.36
N ASP A 60 -27.55 -32.25 26.49
CA ASP A 60 -28.48 -32.30 25.33
C ASP A 60 -29.96 -32.16 25.75
N GLN A 61 -30.29 -32.50 26.99
CA GLN A 61 -31.62 -32.42 27.57
C GLN A 61 -32.04 -30.98 27.93
N ASP A 62 -31.09 -30.17 28.42
CA ASP A 62 -31.32 -28.74 28.67
C ASP A 62 -31.50 -27.98 27.35
N LEU A 63 -30.83 -28.42 26.28
CA LEU A 63 -30.94 -27.88 24.93
C LEU A 63 -32.32 -28.12 24.30
N GLU A 64 -32.90 -29.30 24.52
CA GLU A 64 -34.27 -29.61 24.09
C GLU A 64 -35.33 -28.90 24.93
N THR A 65 -35.10 -28.74 26.24
CA THR A 65 -36.01 -27.96 27.10
C THR A 65 -36.01 -26.48 26.69
N PHE A 66 -34.85 -25.92 26.35
CA PHE A 66 -34.73 -24.54 25.85
C PHE A 66 -35.40 -24.33 24.49
N LYS A 67 -35.35 -25.33 23.59
CA LYS A 67 -36.11 -25.31 22.32
C LYS A 67 -37.63 -25.34 22.55
N ASN A 68 -38.10 -26.05 23.56
CA ASN A 68 -39.53 -26.18 23.86
C ASN A 68 -40.09 -24.97 24.63
N GLU A 69 -39.28 -24.31 25.48
CA GLU A 69 -39.67 -23.07 26.19
C GLU A 69 -39.66 -21.84 25.27
N ILE A 70 -38.80 -21.80 24.26
CA ILE A 70 -38.93 -20.84 23.17
C ILE A 70 -40.05 -21.38 22.28
N THR A 71 -41.29 -21.13 22.69
CA THR A 71 -42.42 -21.10 21.76
C THR A 71 -42.13 -19.95 20.80
N LEU A 72 -41.33 -20.23 19.77
CA LEU A 72 -41.38 -19.48 18.53
C LEU A 72 -42.81 -19.67 18.05
N GLU A 73 -43.70 -18.78 18.46
CA GLU A 73 -44.75 -18.35 17.55
C GLU A 73 -44.03 -18.19 16.22
N ASN A 74 -44.40 -19.02 15.26
CA ASN A 74 -43.93 -18.90 13.89
C ASN A 74 -44.48 -17.57 13.37
N LEU A 75 -43.86 -16.47 13.80
CA LEU A 75 -43.83 -15.21 13.10
C LEU A 75 -43.10 -15.55 11.80
N TYR A 76 -43.87 -16.09 10.86
CA TYR A 76 -43.49 -16.09 9.47
C TYR A 76 -43.09 -14.64 9.18
N LEU A 77 -41.78 -14.40 9.03
CA LEU A 77 -41.32 -13.21 8.34
C LEU A 77 -41.94 -13.30 6.94
N GLU A 78 -43.09 -12.68 6.77
CA GLU A 78 -43.65 -12.38 5.46
C GLU A 78 -42.55 -11.62 4.70
N CYS A 79 -41.95 -12.31 3.72
CA CYS A 79 -40.96 -11.77 2.80
C CYS A 79 -39.88 -10.87 3.44
N SER A 80 -38.76 -11.46 3.85
CA SER A 80 -37.53 -10.67 4.05
C SER A 80 -37.10 -10.07 2.71
N GLU A 81 -37.45 -8.81 2.46
CA GLU A 81 -36.85 -8.04 1.38
C GLU A 81 -35.32 -8.06 1.55
N PRO A 82 -34.52 -8.14 0.45
CA PRO A 82 -33.07 -8.09 0.53
C PRO A 82 -32.63 -6.79 1.23
N GLN A 83 -32.25 -6.90 2.51
CA GLN A 83 -31.77 -5.76 3.26
C GLN A 83 -30.37 -5.37 2.76
N PRO A 84 -30.06 -4.08 2.63
CA PRO A 84 -28.69 -3.66 2.40
C PRO A 84 -27.82 -4.14 3.58
N PRO A 85 -26.55 -4.53 3.34
CA PRO A 85 -25.65 -4.86 4.44
C PRO A 85 -25.64 -3.72 5.45
N GLY A 86 -25.89 -4.04 6.72
CA GLY A 86 -25.93 -3.06 7.80
C GLY A 86 -24.60 -2.31 7.97
N CYS A 87 -24.56 -1.36 8.89
CA CYS A 87 -23.34 -0.61 9.19
C CYS A 87 -22.21 -1.57 9.59
N SER A 88 -21.13 -1.62 8.79
CA SER A 88 -19.95 -2.41 9.10
C SER A 88 -18.90 -1.53 9.78
N THR A 89 -18.42 -1.95 10.95
CA THR A 89 -17.33 -1.26 11.66
C THR A 89 -16.05 -2.09 11.60
N SER A 90 -15.00 -1.54 10.99
CA SER A 90 -13.69 -2.18 10.96
C SER A 90 -12.94 -1.91 12.26
N HIS A 91 -12.60 -2.95 13.03
CA HIS A 91 -11.75 -2.86 14.22
C HIS A 91 -10.25 -2.99 13.91
N THR A 92 -9.88 -2.94 12.63
CA THR A 92 -8.51 -3.15 12.17
C THR A 92 -7.53 -2.13 12.74
N ASP A 93 -7.94 -0.86 12.83
CA ASP A 93 -7.04 0.21 13.30
C ASP A 93 -6.78 0.13 14.80
N PHE A 94 -7.79 -0.27 15.57
CA PHE A 94 -7.63 -0.56 17.00
C PHE A 94 -6.72 -1.77 17.25
N PHE A 95 -6.88 -2.85 16.47
CA PHE A 95 -5.96 -3.97 16.54
C PHE A 95 -4.52 -3.55 16.22
N LYS A 96 -4.33 -2.73 15.18
CA LYS A 96 -3.01 -2.21 14.79
C LYS A 96 -2.39 -1.34 15.89
N SER A 97 -3.16 -0.51 16.60
CA SER A 97 -2.62 0.35 17.65
C SER A 97 -2.10 -0.46 18.84
N ILE A 98 -2.90 -1.41 19.35
CA ILE A 98 -2.48 -2.32 20.43
C ILE A 98 -1.28 -3.17 20.01
N ARG A 99 -1.31 -3.70 18.78
CA ARG A 99 -0.21 -4.51 18.26
C ARG A 99 1.08 -3.69 18.15
N ARG A 100 0.99 -2.46 17.66
CA ARG A 100 2.14 -1.56 17.51
C ARG A 100 2.84 -1.30 18.84
N GLU A 101 2.09 -0.92 19.86
CA GLU A 101 2.63 -0.65 21.20
C GLU A 101 3.41 -1.86 21.76
N ARG A 102 2.85 -3.07 21.63
CA ARG A 102 3.53 -4.30 22.07
C ARG A 102 4.79 -4.62 21.27
N LEU A 103 4.72 -4.45 19.95
CA LEU A 103 5.85 -4.71 19.06
C LEU A 103 6.98 -3.69 19.27
N GLU A 104 6.67 -2.41 19.47
CA GLU A 104 7.66 -1.36 19.71
C GLU A 104 8.53 -1.66 20.94
N HIS A 105 7.91 -2.08 22.05
CA HIS A 105 8.65 -2.50 23.24
C HIS A 105 9.58 -3.69 22.94
N GLN A 106 9.07 -4.74 22.28
CA GLN A 106 9.88 -5.91 21.94
C GLN A 106 11.02 -5.58 20.96
N THR A 107 10.74 -4.73 19.97
CA THR A 107 11.75 -4.28 18.99
C THR A 107 12.83 -3.44 19.66
N ALA A 108 12.46 -2.53 20.56
CA ALA A 108 13.42 -1.72 21.30
C ALA A 108 14.35 -2.59 22.16
N GLU A 109 13.81 -3.54 22.91
CA GLU A 109 14.61 -4.46 23.72
C GLU A 109 15.53 -5.34 22.85
N THR A 110 15.02 -5.90 21.76
CA THR A 110 15.84 -6.71 20.83
C THR A 110 16.94 -5.89 20.16
N ASN A 111 16.68 -4.63 19.80
CA ASN A 111 17.69 -3.73 19.25
C ASN A 111 18.82 -3.45 20.27
N LYS A 112 18.48 -3.27 21.56
CA LYS A 112 19.50 -3.13 22.61
C LYS A 112 20.39 -4.37 22.70
N LEU A 113 19.80 -5.58 22.62
CA LEU A 113 20.59 -6.82 22.63
C LEU A 113 21.51 -6.92 21.43
N VAL A 114 21.05 -6.57 20.23
CA VAL A 114 21.88 -6.62 19.00
C VAL A 114 23.01 -5.61 19.04
N ILE A 115 22.77 -4.38 19.51
CA ILE A 115 23.83 -3.36 19.66
C ILE A 115 24.88 -3.84 20.66
N ARG A 116 24.46 -4.46 21.77
CA ARG A 116 25.39 -5.04 22.75
C ARG A 116 26.18 -6.20 22.16
N LEU A 117 25.51 -7.07 21.40
CA LEU A 117 26.16 -8.19 20.72
C LEU A 117 27.21 -7.71 19.69
N ASP A 118 26.91 -6.68 18.90
CA ASP A 118 27.88 -6.06 17.97
C ASP A 118 29.10 -5.52 18.72
N LYS A 119 28.91 -4.84 19.85
CA LYS A 119 30.02 -4.35 20.68
C LYS A 119 30.86 -5.50 21.24
N LEU A 120 30.21 -6.58 21.71
CA LEU A 120 30.90 -7.77 22.22
C LEU A 120 31.75 -8.47 21.15
N LEU A 121 31.27 -8.51 19.90
CA LEU A 121 32.02 -9.09 18.77
C LEU A 121 33.29 -8.30 18.44
N ARG A 122 33.32 -7.00 18.76
CA ARG A 122 34.44 -6.09 18.48
C ARG A 122 35.44 -5.96 19.63
N LEU A 123 35.19 -6.56 20.80
CA LEU A 123 36.12 -6.51 21.93
C LEU A 123 37.40 -7.29 21.63
N ASP A 124 38.54 -6.81 22.12
CA ASP A 124 39.82 -7.49 22.05
C ASP A 124 40.04 -8.42 23.26
N ASN A 125 40.99 -9.36 23.15
CA ASN A 125 41.19 -10.40 24.17
C ASN A 125 41.80 -9.88 25.49
N THR A 126 42.40 -8.69 25.50
CA THR A 126 42.93 -8.06 26.72
C THR A 126 41.77 -7.50 27.55
N ASP A 127 41.58 -8.01 28.76
CA ASP A 127 40.57 -7.57 29.74
C ASP A 127 39.10 -7.74 29.34
N ARG A 128 38.80 -8.73 28.50
CA ARG A 128 37.45 -9.07 28.03
C ARG A 128 36.39 -9.12 29.12
N LYS A 129 36.67 -9.72 30.29
CA LYS A 129 35.69 -9.83 31.38
C LYS A 129 35.31 -8.47 31.97
N GLN A 130 36.27 -7.56 32.12
CA GLN A 130 36.00 -6.21 32.64
C GLN A 130 35.26 -5.38 31.59
N GLN A 131 35.65 -5.48 30.33
CA GLN A 131 34.96 -4.84 29.21
C GLN A 131 33.53 -5.35 29.03
N GLU A 132 33.29 -6.66 29.19
CA GLU A 132 31.94 -7.26 29.20
C GLU A 132 31.06 -6.66 30.31
N GLN A 133 31.61 -6.43 31.50
CA GLN A 133 30.89 -5.83 32.63
C GLN A 133 30.64 -4.32 32.47
N ILE A 134 31.52 -3.60 31.75
CA ILE A 134 31.30 -2.19 31.38
C ILE A 134 30.16 -2.08 30.36
N LEU A 135 30.09 -3.00 29.40
CA LEU A 135 29.04 -3.00 28.38
C LEU A 135 27.66 -3.33 28.96
N VAL A 136 27.61 -4.22 29.95
CA VAL A 136 26.38 -4.69 30.58
C VAL A 136 26.59 -4.84 32.08
N ALA A 137 25.87 -4.04 32.86
CA ALA A 137 25.87 -4.16 34.32
C ALA A 137 25.29 -5.52 34.74
N TRP A 138 26.10 -6.33 35.42
CA TRP A 138 25.68 -7.62 35.94
C TRP A 138 24.96 -7.45 37.27
N LEU A 139 23.83 -8.15 37.44
CA LEU A 139 23.13 -8.17 38.72
C LEU A 139 24.02 -8.83 39.78
N ASP A 140 23.96 -8.32 41.00
CA ASP A 140 24.69 -8.91 42.12
C ASP A 140 24.07 -10.24 42.55
N GLY A 141 24.91 -11.27 42.65
CA GLY A 141 24.52 -12.64 43.04
C GLY A 141 23.90 -12.74 44.43
N THR A 142 24.23 -11.80 45.32
CA THR A 142 23.66 -11.77 46.69
C THR A 142 22.17 -11.45 46.70
N THR A 143 21.68 -10.75 45.68
CA THR A 143 20.28 -10.29 45.60
C THR A 143 19.35 -11.30 44.94
N VAL A 144 19.89 -12.34 44.28
CA VAL A 144 19.13 -13.26 43.44
C VAL A 144 19.26 -14.70 43.95
N ASN A 145 18.35 -15.12 44.83
CA ASN A 145 18.34 -16.46 45.42
C ASN A 145 17.69 -17.54 44.53
N ARG A 146 16.96 -17.14 43.48
CA ARG A 146 16.24 -18.03 42.57
C ARG A 146 16.46 -17.61 41.12
N CYS A 147 16.53 -18.57 40.21
CA CYS A 147 16.61 -18.28 38.79
C CYS A 147 15.33 -17.55 38.32
N PRO A 148 15.41 -16.36 37.72
CA PRO A 148 14.23 -15.62 37.23
C PRO A 148 13.46 -16.35 36.12
N SER A 149 14.13 -17.24 35.36
CA SER A 149 13.51 -17.97 34.26
C SER A 149 12.70 -19.20 34.71
N CYS A 150 13.22 -20.00 35.65
CA CYS A 150 12.58 -21.25 36.08
C CYS A 150 12.16 -21.29 37.56
N ALA A 151 12.40 -20.21 38.30
CA ALA A 151 12.15 -20.07 39.74
C ALA A 151 12.90 -21.06 40.67
N ALA A 152 13.78 -21.91 40.13
CA ALA A 152 14.59 -22.84 40.91
C ALA A 152 15.59 -22.11 41.81
N THR A 153 15.71 -22.55 43.06
CA THR A 153 16.65 -21.98 44.05
C THR A 153 18.10 -22.32 43.69
N PHE A 154 18.99 -21.34 43.80
CA PHE A 154 20.43 -21.60 43.65
C PHE A 154 20.99 -22.35 44.86
N ASN A 155 21.93 -23.25 44.61
CA ASN A 155 22.63 -24.03 45.62
C ASN A 155 24.01 -24.49 45.08
N ILE A 156 24.72 -25.34 45.81
CA ILE A 156 26.08 -25.79 45.43
C ILE A 156 26.09 -26.50 44.07
N ALA A 157 25.03 -27.26 43.74
CA ALA A 157 24.87 -27.96 42.46
C ALA A 157 24.29 -27.05 41.37
N ARG A 158 23.33 -26.18 41.71
CA ARG A 158 22.71 -25.20 40.80
C ARG A 158 23.34 -23.83 41.02
N ARG A 159 24.46 -23.59 40.34
CA ARG A 159 25.23 -22.34 40.45
C ARG A 159 24.61 -21.20 39.64
N GLN A 160 24.94 -19.97 40.05
CA GLN A 160 24.58 -18.74 39.35
C GLN A 160 25.48 -18.52 38.13
N HIS A 161 24.88 -18.04 37.04
CA HIS A 161 25.59 -17.60 35.83
C HIS A 161 25.02 -16.28 35.33
N HIS A 162 25.85 -15.41 34.78
CA HIS A 162 25.41 -14.14 34.19
C HIS A 162 25.24 -14.22 32.68
N CYS A 163 24.17 -13.61 32.18
CA CYS A 163 23.94 -13.41 30.75
C CYS A 163 24.82 -12.25 30.26
N ARG A 164 25.65 -12.49 29.23
CA ARG A 164 26.54 -11.45 28.68
C ARG A 164 25.78 -10.32 27.95
N LEU A 165 24.50 -10.50 27.63
CA LEU A 165 23.70 -9.49 26.90
C LEU A 165 22.80 -8.64 27.78
N CYS A 166 22.20 -9.21 28.82
CA CYS A 166 21.28 -8.49 29.70
C CYS A 166 21.75 -8.36 31.15
N GLY A 167 22.83 -9.06 31.55
CA GLY A 167 23.38 -8.98 32.90
C GLY A 167 22.57 -9.74 33.96
N SER A 168 21.44 -10.34 33.58
CA SER A 168 20.61 -11.15 34.46
C SER A 168 21.31 -12.44 34.89
N ILE A 169 20.92 -12.96 36.05
CA ILE A 169 21.43 -14.20 36.62
C ILE A 169 20.51 -15.36 36.25
N MET A 170 21.06 -16.48 35.79
CA MET A 170 20.33 -17.70 35.44
C MET A 170 21.08 -18.96 35.88
N CYS A 171 20.38 -20.09 35.95
CA CYS A 171 21.01 -21.40 36.12
C CYS A 171 21.52 -21.96 34.79
N ASN A 172 22.27 -23.06 34.84
CA ASN A 172 22.83 -23.68 33.64
C ASN A 172 21.73 -24.09 32.63
N ASP A 173 20.66 -24.71 33.10
CA ASP A 173 19.53 -25.16 32.27
C ASP A 173 18.78 -24.00 31.56
N CYS A 174 18.87 -22.78 32.11
CA CYS A 174 18.26 -21.58 31.53
C CYS A 174 19.27 -20.72 30.76
N SER A 175 20.45 -21.27 30.46
CA SER A 175 21.51 -20.60 29.71
C SER A 175 21.84 -21.38 28.44
N VAL A 176 22.20 -20.63 27.39
CA VAL A 176 22.60 -21.14 26.09
C VAL A 176 23.94 -20.50 25.72
N PHE A 177 24.78 -21.21 24.99
CA PHE A 177 26.01 -20.66 24.41
C PHE A 177 25.77 -20.26 22.96
N LEU A 178 25.96 -18.97 22.66
CA LEU A 178 25.90 -18.41 21.33
C LEU A 178 27.31 -18.36 20.75
N SER A 179 27.55 -19.09 19.65
CA SER A 179 28.85 -19.06 18.96
C SER A 179 29.11 -17.72 18.29
N PHE A 180 30.39 -17.38 18.11
CA PHE A 180 30.83 -16.19 17.40
C PHE A 180 30.22 -16.07 15.99
N GLU A 181 30.25 -17.16 15.21
CA GLU A 181 29.67 -17.21 13.86
C GLU A 181 28.16 -16.89 13.88
N ARG A 182 27.42 -17.53 14.80
CA ARG A 182 25.98 -17.31 14.91
C ARG A 182 25.68 -15.88 15.35
N ALA A 183 26.44 -15.33 16.29
CA ALA A 183 26.34 -13.95 16.71
C ALA A 183 26.58 -12.97 15.55
N GLN A 184 27.59 -13.22 14.71
CA GLN A 184 27.87 -12.39 13.53
C GLN A 184 26.71 -12.40 12.52
N SER A 185 26.09 -13.56 12.30
CA SER A 185 24.93 -13.69 11.40
C SER A 185 23.68 -12.91 11.84
N ILE A 186 23.56 -12.63 13.15
CA ILE A 186 22.43 -11.90 13.74
C ILE A 186 22.64 -10.38 13.65
N VAL A 187 23.90 -9.93 13.75
CA VAL A 187 24.28 -8.51 13.74
C VAL A 187 24.41 -7.99 12.31
N VAL A 188 25.06 -8.75 11.43
CA VAL A 188 25.36 -8.33 10.06
C VAL A 188 24.21 -8.76 9.13
N PRO A 189 23.56 -7.84 8.39
CA PRO A 189 22.61 -8.22 7.35
C PRO A 189 23.28 -9.12 6.31
N VAL A 190 22.61 -10.18 5.86
CA VAL A 190 23.14 -11.19 4.93
C VAL A 190 23.75 -10.59 3.64
N GLN A 191 23.33 -9.39 3.24
CA GLN A 191 23.89 -8.64 2.10
C GLN A 191 25.35 -8.17 2.29
N ASN A 192 25.83 -8.04 3.53
CA ASN A 192 27.16 -7.52 3.85
C ASN A 192 28.19 -8.60 4.21
N LEU A 193 27.83 -9.89 4.13
CA LEU A 193 28.73 -11.03 4.39
C LEU A 193 29.95 -11.07 3.46
N GLY A 194 29.95 -10.30 2.36
CA GLY A 194 31.06 -10.17 1.42
C GLY A 194 32.03 -9.00 1.66
N ILE A 195 31.73 -8.05 2.55
CA ILE A 195 32.48 -6.77 2.66
C ILE A 195 33.22 -6.61 3.99
N THR A 196 32.95 -7.43 5.02
CA THR A 196 33.69 -7.32 6.29
C THR A 196 35.11 -7.89 6.14
N ASN A 197 36.11 -7.00 6.16
CA ASN A 197 37.54 -7.29 6.19
C ASN A 197 37.88 -8.54 7.01
N LYS A 198 38.36 -9.58 6.32
CA LYS A 198 38.85 -10.86 6.88
C LYS A 198 40.15 -10.74 7.68
N GLU A 199 40.66 -9.54 7.92
CA GLU A 199 41.99 -9.33 8.49
C GLU A 199 42.03 -9.43 10.04
N GLY A 200 40.89 -9.38 10.74
CA GLY A 200 40.81 -9.47 12.21
C GLY A 200 40.23 -10.77 12.80
N THR A 201 39.75 -11.71 11.97
CA THR A 201 38.90 -12.85 12.41
C THR A 201 39.63 -14.19 12.59
N ARG A 202 40.89 -14.30 12.18
CA ARG A 202 41.68 -15.54 12.32
C ARG A 202 42.12 -15.75 13.78
N GLY A 203 41.24 -16.30 14.61
CA GLY A 203 41.53 -16.67 16.00
C GLY A 203 40.35 -16.64 16.99
N ARG A 204 39.17 -16.15 16.57
CA ARG A 204 37.99 -15.95 17.47
C ARG A 204 36.86 -16.99 17.28
N GLU A 205 37.07 -18.03 16.47
CA GLU A 205 36.05 -19.04 16.15
C GLU A 205 35.57 -19.84 17.37
N ASN A 206 36.38 -19.92 18.44
CA ASN A 206 36.06 -20.63 19.67
C ASN A 206 35.34 -19.77 20.73
N ASP A 207 35.03 -18.51 20.41
CA ASP A 207 34.36 -17.61 21.35
C ASP A 207 32.87 -17.93 21.46
N ASN A 208 32.47 -18.37 22.66
CA ASN A 208 31.08 -18.68 22.99
C ASN A 208 30.55 -17.71 24.04
N PHE A 209 29.49 -16.97 23.70
CA PHE A 209 28.82 -16.05 24.62
C PHE A 209 27.71 -16.79 25.36
N ARG A 210 27.81 -16.89 26.69
CA ARG A 210 26.71 -17.45 27.49
C ARG A 210 25.59 -16.42 27.66
N ILE A 211 24.41 -16.74 27.16
CA ILE A 211 23.22 -15.90 27.21
C ILE A 211 22.08 -16.64 27.90
N CYS A 212 21.09 -15.92 28.44
CA CYS A 212 19.88 -16.55 28.95
C CYS A 212 18.96 -16.97 27.80
N SER A 213 18.06 -17.93 28.04
CA SER A 213 17.08 -18.40 27.06
C SER A 213 16.25 -17.25 26.48
N HIS A 214 15.81 -16.31 27.31
CA HIS A 214 15.03 -15.16 26.87
C HIS A 214 15.76 -14.29 25.82
N CYS A 215 17.04 -13.98 26.05
CA CYS A 215 17.84 -13.25 25.07
C CYS A 215 18.06 -14.07 23.80
N SER A 216 18.24 -15.39 23.92
CA SER A 216 18.37 -16.29 22.77
C SER A 216 17.10 -16.25 21.91
N ASP A 217 15.93 -16.34 22.52
CA ASP A 217 14.63 -16.35 21.81
C ASP A 217 14.40 -15.02 21.08
N MET A 218 14.68 -13.89 21.73
CA MET A 218 14.54 -12.56 21.10
C MET A 218 15.47 -12.39 19.88
N LEU A 219 16.73 -12.83 19.99
CA LEU A 219 17.67 -12.77 18.88
C LEU A 219 17.26 -13.72 17.74
N GLU A 220 16.77 -14.92 18.07
CA GLU A 220 16.31 -15.88 17.07
C GLU A 220 15.07 -15.40 16.33
N GLN A 221 14.09 -14.82 17.04
CA GLN A 221 12.92 -14.21 16.42
C GLN A 221 13.30 -13.12 15.42
N ARG A 222 14.27 -12.26 15.76
CA ARG A 222 14.79 -11.27 14.82
C ARG A 222 15.43 -11.91 13.61
N ARG A 223 16.26 -12.95 13.80
CA ARG A 223 16.92 -13.67 12.71
C ARG A 223 15.90 -14.30 11.76
N ILE A 224 14.84 -14.91 12.29
CA ILE A 224 13.72 -15.46 11.51
C ILE A 224 13.05 -14.34 10.71
N VAL A 225 12.70 -13.22 11.36
CA VAL A 225 12.08 -12.07 10.67
C VAL A 225 12.99 -11.51 9.57
N GLN A 226 14.29 -11.38 9.82
CA GLN A 226 15.25 -10.96 8.80
C GLN A 226 15.32 -11.95 7.64
N ALA A 227 15.36 -13.25 7.93
CA ALA A 227 15.36 -14.30 6.92
C ALA A 227 14.07 -14.29 6.09
N GLU A 228 12.89 -14.14 6.72
CA GLU A 228 11.59 -14.03 6.05
C GLU A 228 11.48 -12.77 5.19
N GLN A 229 11.99 -11.63 5.67
CA GLN A 229 12.03 -10.40 4.89
C GLN A 229 12.88 -10.55 3.63
N MET A 230 13.98 -11.31 3.72
CA MET A 230 14.85 -11.61 2.60
C MET A 230 14.31 -12.70 1.67
N MET A 231 13.62 -13.69 2.24
CA MET A 231 12.92 -14.74 1.48
C MET A 231 11.52 -14.28 1.14
N GLN A 232 11.40 -13.29 0.25
CA GLN A 232 10.10 -12.97 -0.35
C GLN A 232 9.64 -14.17 -1.19
N PRO A 233 8.56 -14.87 -0.83
CA PRO A 233 8.12 -16.03 -1.57
C PRO A 233 7.73 -15.62 -3.00
N ILE A 234 8.00 -16.49 -3.97
CA ILE A 234 7.82 -16.20 -5.40
C ILE A 234 6.40 -15.70 -5.70
N ILE A 235 5.40 -16.26 -5.02
CA ILE A 235 4.00 -15.85 -5.15
C ILE A 235 3.78 -14.37 -4.80
N THR A 236 4.41 -13.86 -3.74
CA THR A 236 4.31 -12.45 -3.32
C THR A 236 4.96 -11.53 -4.35
N GLN A 237 6.12 -11.94 -4.90
CA GLN A 237 6.81 -11.18 -5.94
C GLN A 237 5.97 -11.10 -7.22
N LEU A 238 5.41 -12.24 -7.68
CA LEU A 238 4.55 -12.30 -8.85
C LEU A 238 3.25 -11.51 -8.66
N TYR A 239 2.64 -11.60 -7.47
CA TYR A 239 1.41 -10.86 -7.17
C TYR A 239 1.65 -9.35 -7.09
N ALA A 240 2.75 -8.91 -6.48
CA ALA A 240 3.13 -7.50 -6.46
C ALA A 240 3.36 -6.96 -7.88
N HIS A 241 4.02 -7.74 -8.74
CA HIS A 241 4.19 -7.39 -10.15
C HIS A 241 2.84 -7.32 -10.89
N LEU A 242 1.96 -8.28 -10.66
CA LEU A 242 0.60 -8.29 -11.22
C LEU A 242 -0.17 -7.02 -10.81
N GLN A 243 -0.13 -6.62 -9.54
CA GLN A 243 -0.80 -5.41 -9.06
C GLN A 243 -0.23 -4.13 -9.68
N LYS A 244 1.10 -4.04 -9.82
CA LYS A 244 1.75 -2.91 -10.49
C LYS A 244 1.33 -2.80 -11.96
N LEU A 245 1.17 -3.93 -12.66
CA LEU A 245 0.68 -3.92 -14.04
C LEU A 245 -0.80 -3.49 -14.10
N LYS A 246 -1.64 -3.94 -13.17
CA LYS A 246 -3.04 -3.50 -13.10
C LYS A 246 -3.16 -2.00 -12.92
N SER A 247 -2.42 -1.40 -11.98
CA SER A 247 -2.45 0.06 -11.80
C SER A 247 -1.98 0.83 -13.05
N GLN A 248 -1.00 0.30 -13.78
CA GLN A 248 -0.58 0.90 -15.05
C GLN A 248 -1.69 0.78 -16.11
N VAL A 249 -2.34 -0.36 -16.22
CA VAL A 249 -3.45 -0.56 -17.17
C VAL A 249 -4.61 0.38 -16.83
N ASP A 250 -4.96 0.54 -15.55
CA ASP A 250 -6.03 1.44 -15.12
C ASP A 250 -5.77 2.88 -15.59
N SER A 251 -4.53 3.38 -15.42
CA SER A 251 -4.14 4.72 -15.92
C SER A 251 -4.23 4.86 -17.45
N LEU A 252 -3.89 3.79 -18.20
CA LEU A 252 -3.98 3.80 -19.66
C LEU A 252 -5.44 3.72 -20.13
N VAL A 253 -6.30 3.00 -19.40
CA VAL A 253 -7.73 2.92 -19.68
C VAL A 253 -8.40 4.27 -19.47
N GLU A 254 -8.08 4.99 -18.38
CA GLU A 254 -8.57 6.35 -18.17
C GLU A 254 -8.17 7.31 -19.30
N LEU A 255 -6.91 7.22 -19.75
CA LEU A 255 -6.45 7.99 -20.90
C LEU A 255 -7.19 7.59 -22.19
N TYR A 256 -7.40 6.29 -22.42
CA TYR A 256 -8.14 5.79 -23.57
C TYR A 256 -9.59 6.29 -23.59
N GLN A 257 -10.26 6.32 -22.44
CA GLN A 257 -11.61 6.86 -22.32
C GLN A 257 -11.65 8.36 -22.65
N LYS A 258 -10.67 9.15 -22.20
CA LYS A 258 -10.55 10.57 -22.57
C LYS A 258 -10.34 10.76 -24.07
N MET A 259 -9.48 9.95 -24.68
CA MET A 259 -9.24 9.98 -26.13
C MET A 259 -10.49 9.58 -26.91
N TYR A 260 -11.20 8.54 -26.45
CA TYR A 260 -12.45 8.09 -27.04
C TYR A 260 -13.53 9.18 -26.97
N ALA A 261 -13.69 9.84 -25.83
CA ALA A 261 -14.65 10.94 -25.65
C ALA A 261 -14.32 12.14 -26.57
N SER A 262 -13.04 12.52 -26.69
CA SER A 262 -12.60 13.60 -27.58
C SER A 262 -12.82 13.27 -29.06
N LEU A 263 -12.55 12.02 -29.46
CA LEU A 263 -12.79 11.54 -30.83
C LEU A 263 -14.30 11.50 -31.17
N THR A 264 -15.14 11.06 -30.23
CA THR A 264 -16.59 10.99 -30.42
C THR A 264 -17.28 12.36 -30.35
N SER A 265 -16.70 13.33 -29.64
CA SER A 265 -17.13 14.74 -29.66
C SER A 265 -16.63 15.51 -30.90
N GLY A 266 -15.82 14.88 -31.76
CA GLY A 266 -15.26 15.49 -32.96
C GLY A 266 -14.16 16.52 -32.68
N GLU A 267 -13.53 16.47 -31.51
CA GLU A 267 -12.34 17.27 -31.20
C GLU A 267 -11.13 16.73 -31.97
N SER A 268 -10.19 17.62 -32.29
CA SER A 268 -8.96 17.25 -33.02
C SER A 268 -7.76 16.99 -32.11
N THR A 269 -7.98 16.92 -30.78
CA THR A 269 -6.93 16.84 -29.75
C THR A 269 -6.15 15.51 -29.77
N PHE A 270 -6.74 14.48 -30.38
CA PHE A 270 -6.12 13.16 -30.50
C PHE A 270 -6.34 12.58 -31.89
N GLN A 271 -5.35 11.85 -32.39
CA GLN A 271 -5.50 11.11 -33.65
C GLN A 271 -6.07 9.73 -33.41
N LEU A 272 -6.80 9.19 -34.39
CA LEU A 272 -7.31 7.81 -34.34
C LEU A 272 -6.16 6.81 -34.12
N GLN A 273 -5.01 7.05 -34.75
CA GLN A 273 -3.83 6.19 -34.64
C GLN A 273 -3.24 6.18 -33.22
N ASP A 274 -3.32 7.30 -32.50
CA ASP A 274 -2.89 7.39 -31.11
C ASP A 274 -3.79 6.50 -30.22
N ALA A 275 -5.11 6.58 -30.41
CA ALA A 275 -6.07 5.78 -29.66
C ALA A 275 -5.95 4.28 -29.99
N GLN A 276 -5.66 3.93 -31.24
CA GLN A 276 -5.37 2.56 -31.67
C GLN A 276 -4.09 2.02 -31.01
N SER A 277 -3.03 2.82 -30.99
CA SER A 277 -1.74 2.46 -30.38
C SER A 277 -1.89 2.26 -28.87
N LEU A 278 -2.64 3.13 -28.21
CA LEU A 278 -2.95 3.00 -26.78
C LEU A 278 -3.76 1.74 -26.48
N LYS A 279 -4.78 1.43 -27.30
CA LYS A 279 -5.58 0.19 -27.17
C LYS A 279 -4.72 -1.07 -27.35
N ALA A 280 -3.78 -1.06 -28.30
CA ALA A 280 -2.83 -2.14 -28.49
C ALA A 280 -1.88 -2.29 -27.27
N SER A 281 -1.41 -1.18 -26.70
CA SER A 281 -0.60 -1.18 -25.47
C SER A 281 -1.37 -1.76 -24.26
N ILE A 282 -2.65 -1.40 -24.11
CA ILE A 282 -3.53 -2.00 -23.08
C ILE A 282 -3.65 -3.52 -23.29
N GLY A 283 -3.86 -3.97 -24.53
CA GLY A 283 -3.93 -5.40 -24.88
C GLY A 283 -2.67 -6.17 -24.52
N THR A 284 -1.49 -5.69 -24.92
CA THR A 284 -0.20 -6.33 -24.59
C THR A 284 0.02 -6.41 -23.08
N LYS A 285 -0.32 -5.37 -22.31
CA LYS A 285 -0.25 -5.43 -20.85
C LYS A 285 -1.26 -6.44 -20.27
N ALA A 286 -2.48 -6.52 -20.82
CA ALA A 286 -3.47 -7.52 -20.40
C ALA A 286 -2.96 -8.96 -20.61
N GLU A 287 -2.27 -9.25 -21.72
CA GLU A 287 -1.65 -10.55 -21.98
C GLU A 287 -0.56 -10.89 -20.97
N THR A 288 0.27 -9.90 -20.59
CA THR A 288 1.28 -10.11 -19.53
C THR A 288 0.64 -10.38 -18.17
N ILE A 289 -0.45 -9.68 -17.84
CA ILE A 289 -1.23 -9.92 -16.62
C ILE A 289 -1.82 -11.34 -16.62
N ASP A 290 -2.40 -11.79 -17.72
CA ASP A 290 -2.93 -13.15 -17.86
C ASP A 290 -1.82 -14.19 -17.68
N THR A 291 -0.65 -13.98 -18.30
CA THR A 291 0.53 -14.85 -18.20
C THR A 291 1.03 -14.96 -16.76
N ILE A 292 1.12 -13.85 -16.02
CA ILE A 292 1.51 -13.88 -14.60
C ILE A 292 0.46 -14.62 -13.76
N SER A 293 -0.83 -14.41 -14.02
CA SER A 293 -1.89 -15.12 -13.30
C SER A 293 -1.84 -16.64 -13.53
N LYS A 294 -1.50 -17.09 -14.74
CA LYS A 294 -1.27 -18.52 -15.07
C LYS A 294 -0.05 -19.05 -14.32
N LYS A 295 1.05 -18.31 -14.29
CA LYS A 295 2.26 -18.68 -13.53
C LYS A 295 1.98 -18.82 -12.04
N ILE A 296 1.19 -17.91 -11.44
CA ILE A 296 0.79 -18.00 -10.03
C ILE A 296 -0.03 -19.26 -9.77
N CYS A 297 -0.95 -19.60 -10.69
CA CYS A 297 -1.79 -20.79 -10.60
C CYS A 297 -0.99 -22.10 -10.74
N SER A 298 0.13 -22.09 -11.47
CA SER A 298 0.96 -23.27 -11.70
C SER A 298 2.15 -23.40 -10.74
N LEU A 299 2.23 -22.57 -9.68
CA LEU A 299 3.33 -22.66 -8.72
C LEU A 299 3.26 -23.96 -7.92
N PRO A 300 4.38 -24.68 -7.73
CA PRO A 300 4.39 -25.92 -6.97
C PRO A 300 4.03 -25.68 -5.50
N ILE A 301 3.16 -26.53 -4.97
CA ILE A 301 2.77 -26.50 -3.56
C ILE A 301 3.62 -27.55 -2.82
N LEU A 302 4.59 -27.09 -2.01
CA LEU A 302 5.55 -27.94 -1.28
C LEU A 302 4.87 -28.89 -0.28
N GLU A 303 3.71 -28.49 0.26
CA GLU A 303 2.86 -29.32 1.14
C GLU A 303 1.40 -29.11 0.75
N PRO A 304 0.59 -30.17 0.51
CA PRO A 304 -0.79 -30.04 0.07
C PRO A 304 -1.64 -29.33 1.12
N ASN A 305 -1.73 -28.01 0.99
CA ASN A 305 -2.53 -27.13 1.82
C ASN A 305 -3.69 -26.59 0.97
N PRO A 306 -4.94 -27.00 1.23
CA PRO A 306 -6.09 -26.59 0.41
C PRO A 306 -6.27 -25.06 0.37
N LYS A 307 -5.79 -24.33 1.39
CA LYS A 307 -5.87 -22.87 1.42
C LYS A 307 -4.94 -22.21 0.40
N VAL A 308 -3.78 -22.79 0.11
CA VAL A 308 -2.81 -22.25 -0.85
C VAL A 308 -3.36 -22.40 -2.27
N GLU A 309 -3.92 -23.56 -2.58
CA GLU A 309 -4.57 -23.83 -3.86
C GLU A 309 -5.80 -22.92 -4.07
N MET A 310 -6.65 -22.77 -3.04
CA MET A 310 -7.78 -21.83 -3.09
C MET A 310 -7.33 -20.40 -3.35
N LEU A 311 -6.22 -19.94 -2.76
CA LEU A 311 -5.68 -18.61 -2.98
C LEU A 311 -5.20 -18.43 -4.43
N GLN A 312 -4.41 -19.37 -4.95
CA GLN A 312 -3.91 -19.33 -6.32
C GLN A 312 -5.06 -19.30 -7.35
N ASN A 313 -6.06 -20.16 -7.17
CA ASN A 313 -7.26 -20.21 -8.01
C ASN A 313 -8.10 -18.93 -7.90
N SER A 314 -8.21 -18.35 -6.70
CA SER A 314 -8.93 -17.09 -6.49
C SER A 314 -8.24 -15.92 -7.17
N ILE A 315 -6.90 -15.84 -7.11
CA ILE A 315 -6.11 -14.82 -7.83
C ILE A 315 -6.32 -14.96 -9.34
N ARG A 316 -6.26 -16.18 -9.88
CA ARG A 316 -6.49 -16.47 -11.30
C ARG A 316 -7.90 -16.07 -11.73
N ARG A 317 -8.92 -16.44 -10.96
CA ARG A 317 -10.32 -16.10 -11.24
C ARG A 317 -10.54 -14.59 -11.21
N ALA A 318 -10.07 -13.91 -10.17
CA ALA A 318 -10.21 -12.45 -10.05
C ALA A 318 -9.50 -11.71 -11.20
N THR A 319 -8.33 -12.19 -11.63
CA THR A 319 -7.61 -11.62 -12.77
C THR A 319 -8.34 -11.86 -14.08
N SER A 320 -8.91 -13.06 -14.28
CA SER A 320 -9.68 -13.39 -15.48
C SER A 320 -10.93 -12.53 -15.60
N ASN A 321 -11.64 -12.31 -14.49
CA ASN A 321 -12.83 -11.45 -14.46
C ASN A 321 -12.44 -9.99 -14.75
N TYR A 322 -11.35 -9.49 -14.17
CA TYR A 322 -10.84 -8.14 -14.49
C TYR A 322 -10.57 -7.97 -16.00
N ILE A 323 -9.90 -8.92 -16.65
CA ILE A 323 -9.64 -8.82 -18.10
C ILE A 323 -10.95 -8.85 -18.90
N LYS A 324 -11.85 -9.78 -18.59
CA LYS A 324 -13.12 -9.96 -19.32
C LYS A 324 -14.06 -8.77 -19.15
N ASP A 325 -14.29 -8.35 -17.92
CA ASP A 325 -15.37 -7.42 -17.58
C ASP A 325 -14.93 -5.96 -17.71
N TYR A 326 -13.62 -5.67 -17.63
CA TYR A 326 -13.10 -4.31 -17.65
C TYR A 326 -12.32 -3.96 -18.91
N LEU A 327 -11.50 -4.87 -19.45
CA LEU A 327 -10.63 -4.56 -20.59
C LEU A 327 -11.26 -4.92 -21.94
N LEU A 328 -11.97 -6.06 -22.02
CA LEU A 328 -12.65 -6.48 -23.24
C LEU A 328 -13.97 -5.75 -23.49
N THR A 329 -14.53 -5.11 -22.46
CA THR A 329 -15.76 -4.29 -22.53
C THR A 329 -15.50 -2.84 -22.93
N LEU A 330 -14.23 -2.45 -23.15
CA LEU A 330 -13.90 -1.09 -23.59
C LEU A 330 -14.55 -0.76 -24.95
N PRO A 331 -15.10 0.45 -25.12
CA PRO A 331 -15.85 0.80 -26.32
C PRO A 331 -14.97 0.65 -27.58
N PRO A 332 -15.52 0.18 -28.71
CA PRO A 332 -14.79 0.12 -29.96
C PRO A 332 -14.53 1.55 -30.49
N LEU A 333 -13.36 1.78 -31.07
CA LEU A 333 -13.07 3.06 -31.71
C LEU A 333 -13.96 3.25 -32.96
N PRO A 334 -14.49 4.46 -33.20
CA PRO A 334 -15.23 4.77 -34.42
C PRO A 334 -14.33 4.61 -35.65
N SER A 335 -14.92 4.14 -36.75
CA SER A 335 -14.25 3.98 -38.04
C SER A 335 -13.86 5.33 -38.65
N ILE A 336 -12.93 5.32 -39.60
CA ILE A 336 -12.47 6.55 -40.30
C ILE A 336 -13.65 7.30 -40.94
N LYS A 337 -14.64 6.57 -41.48
CA LYS A 337 -15.85 7.14 -42.08
C LYS A 337 -16.76 7.81 -41.05
N GLU A 338 -16.97 7.16 -39.91
CA GLU A 338 -17.77 7.71 -38.81
C GLU A 338 -17.10 8.95 -38.19
N LEU A 339 -15.77 8.93 -38.03
CA LEU A 339 -15.02 10.10 -37.58
C LEU A 339 -15.11 11.28 -38.55
N ALA A 340 -15.09 11.04 -39.85
CA ALA A 340 -15.29 12.08 -40.85
C ALA A 340 -16.70 12.70 -40.72
N ALA A 341 -17.73 11.86 -40.58
CA ALA A 341 -19.12 12.31 -40.39
C ALA A 341 -19.32 13.07 -39.07
N ILE A 342 -18.66 12.67 -37.98
CA ILE A 342 -18.69 13.36 -36.69
C ILE A 342 -18.02 14.74 -36.79
N LYS A 343 -16.85 14.81 -37.45
CA LYS A 343 -16.15 16.08 -37.69
C LYS A 343 -16.96 17.04 -38.56
N GLU A 344 -17.57 16.52 -39.62
CA GLU A 344 -18.43 17.31 -40.52
C GLU A 344 -19.68 17.84 -39.79
N ASN A 345 -20.37 17.00 -39.02
CA ASN A 345 -21.50 17.43 -38.18
C ASN A 345 -21.10 18.51 -37.16
N ARG A 346 -19.90 18.41 -36.59
CA ARG A 346 -19.40 19.46 -35.68
C ARG A 346 -19.11 20.76 -36.43
N LEU A 347 -18.46 20.71 -37.58
CA LEU A 347 -18.21 21.91 -38.39
C LEU A 347 -19.54 22.61 -38.72
N LEU A 348 -20.57 21.85 -39.07
CA LEU A 348 -21.92 22.39 -39.32
C LEU A 348 -22.57 23.02 -38.07
N ARG A 349 -22.30 22.51 -36.86
CA ARG A 349 -22.79 23.09 -35.60
C ARG A 349 -22.04 24.36 -35.22
N VAL A 350 -20.71 24.34 -35.32
CA VAL A 350 -19.87 25.51 -35.02
C VAL A 350 -20.11 26.64 -36.03
N SER A 351 -20.30 26.34 -37.32
CA SER A 351 -20.68 27.34 -38.33
C SER A 351 -22.07 27.96 -38.09
N LYS A 352 -22.94 27.30 -37.32
CA LYS A 352 -24.23 27.88 -36.88
C LYS A 352 -24.09 28.71 -35.60
N GLU A 353 -23.15 28.35 -34.72
CA GLU A 353 -22.90 29.05 -33.44
C GLU A 353 -21.99 30.29 -33.60
N ASP A 354 -21.06 30.30 -34.55
CA ASP A 354 -20.17 31.45 -34.85
C ASP A 354 -20.92 32.67 -35.44
N ASN A 355 -22.21 32.54 -35.78
CA ASN A 355 -23.03 33.65 -36.23
C ASN A 355 -23.70 34.43 -35.08
N GLU A 356 -23.49 34.03 -33.82
CA GLU A 356 -24.15 34.64 -32.65
C GLU A 356 -23.21 35.13 -31.52
N GLN A 357 -21.88 34.95 -31.57
CA GLN A 357 -21.01 35.41 -30.47
C GLN A 357 -19.80 36.25 -30.90
N ASN A 358 -19.95 37.56 -30.66
CA ASN A 358 -18.96 38.61 -30.82
C ASN A 358 -17.87 38.56 -29.71
N VAL A 359 -16.63 38.73 -30.16
CA VAL A 359 -15.34 39.06 -29.49
C VAL A 359 -15.28 38.94 -27.95
N ASN A 360 -14.49 37.97 -27.47
CA ASN A 360 -13.83 38.07 -26.16
C ASN A 360 -12.33 37.72 -26.28
N THR A 361 -11.51 38.60 -25.71
CA THR A 361 -10.04 38.59 -25.73
C THR A 361 -9.49 37.41 -24.91
N VAL A 362 -8.70 36.56 -25.56
CA VAL A 362 -8.05 35.40 -24.91
C VAL A 362 -6.73 35.84 -24.29
N LYS A 363 -6.67 35.92 -22.96
CA LYS A 363 -5.41 36.08 -22.22
C LYS A 363 -4.58 34.79 -22.34
N ILE A 364 -3.38 34.92 -22.89
CA ILE A 364 -2.40 33.85 -23.05
C ILE A 364 -1.88 33.46 -21.65
N LYS A 365 -2.24 32.27 -21.15
CA LYS A 365 -1.57 31.65 -20.00
C LYS A 365 -0.40 30.81 -20.50
N ARG A 366 0.82 31.14 -20.07
CA ARG A 366 1.99 30.27 -20.23
C ARG A 366 1.76 29.00 -19.42
N VAL A 367 1.65 27.86 -20.10
CA VAL A 367 1.63 26.53 -19.48
C VAL A 367 3.08 26.07 -19.36
N THR A 368 3.58 25.99 -18.14
CA THR A 368 4.86 25.36 -17.80
C THR A 368 4.67 23.85 -17.71
N VAL A 369 5.38 23.10 -18.57
CA VAL A 369 5.44 21.64 -18.55
C VAL A 369 6.30 21.21 -17.36
N THR A 370 5.70 20.58 -16.35
CA THR A 370 6.37 20.15 -15.10
C THR A 370 6.76 18.67 -15.09
N THR A 371 6.79 17.99 -16.24
CA THR A 371 7.34 16.64 -16.36
C THR A 371 8.70 16.73 -17.06
N GLY A 372 9.75 16.14 -16.48
CA GLY A 372 11.17 16.26 -16.88
C GLY A 372 11.54 15.64 -18.23
N TRP A 373 10.73 15.90 -19.25
CA TRP A 373 10.99 15.57 -20.64
C TRP A 373 11.46 16.82 -21.38
N SER A 374 12.58 16.70 -22.09
CA SER A 374 13.02 17.74 -23.01
C SER A 374 13.12 17.12 -24.41
N PRO A 375 12.40 17.66 -25.41
CA PRO A 375 12.54 17.20 -26.79
C PRO A 375 13.95 17.49 -27.32
N SER A 376 14.40 16.68 -28.27
CA SER A 376 15.69 16.86 -28.93
C SER A 376 15.66 18.15 -29.76
N SER A 377 16.57 19.07 -29.49
CA SER A 377 16.79 20.25 -30.34
C SER A 377 17.51 19.79 -31.62
N LEU A 378 16.99 20.17 -32.78
CA LEU A 378 17.63 19.87 -34.06
C LEU A 378 18.97 20.61 -34.16
N GLU A 379 20.08 19.88 -34.26
CA GLU A 379 21.32 20.37 -34.86
C GLU A 379 21.14 20.37 -36.40
N ASN A 380 21.24 21.56 -37.02
CA ASN A 380 21.54 21.89 -38.44
C ASN A 380 20.85 21.03 -39.53
N SER A 381 20.14 21.54 -40.54
CA SER A 381 20.31 22.76 -41.34
C SER A 381 19.20 22.80 -42.41
N VAL A 382 18.65 23.97 -42.71
CA VAL A 382 18.52 24.53 -44.07
C VAL A 382 18.47 26.04 -43.88
N GLN A 383 19.47 26.76 -44.40
CA GLN A 383 19.31 28.17 -44.74
C GLN A 383 18.17 28.27 -45.75
N SER A 384 16.96 28.57 -45.29
CA SER A 384 15.93 29.12 -46.16
C SER A 384 15.88 30.61 -45.88
N ASP A 385 16.64 31.37 -46.66
CA ASP A 385 16.45 32.79 -46.89
C ASP A 385 15.04 33.00 -47.45
N THR A 386 14.04 33.08 -46.58
CA THR A 386 12.74 33.68 -46.85
C THR A 386 12.16 34.13 -45.52
N GLU A 387 12.17 35.43 -45.29
CA GLU A 387 11.11 36.23 -44.64
C GLU A 387 9.95 35.44 -43.97
N SER A 388 10.25 34.58 -42.99
CA SER A 388 9.27 33.71 -42.35
C SER A 388 8.87 34.32 -41.02
N ASP A 389 7.59 34.57 -40.84
CA ASP A 389 7.00 35.09 -39.61
C ASP A 389 7.50 34.30 -38.39
N PRO A 390 8.05 34.94 -37.33
CA PRO A 390 8.52 34.27 -36.12
C PRO A 390 7.47 33.33 -35.50
N LEU A 391 6.18 33.64 -35.67
CA LEU A 391 5.09 32.81 -35.19
C LEU A 391 4.93 31.51 -36.00
N MET A 392 5.24 31.52 -37.30
CA MET A 392 5.24 30.32 -38.15
C MET A 392 6.39 29.37 -37.81
N GLU A 393 7.55 29.91 -37.48
CA GLU A 393 8.68 29.12 -37.00
C GLU A 393 8.32 28.42 -35.68
N GLN A 394 7.70 29.14 -34.74
CA GLN A 394 7.22 28.57 -33.48
C GLN A 394 6.16 27.47 -33.70
N ILE A 395 5.25 27.64 -34.66
CA ILE A 395 4.28 26.61 -35.04
C ILE A 395 4.99 25.34 -35.55
N ASN A 396 6.05 25.49 -36.34
CA ASN A 396 6.82 24.35 -36.88
C ASN A 396 7.61 23.62 -35.79
N ILE A 397 8.18 24.35 -34.82
CA ILE A 397 8.86 23.77 -33.65
C ILE A 397 7.87 22.93 -32.82
N VAL A 398 6.71 23.50 -32.48
CA VAL A 398 5.69 22.79 -31.68
C VAL A 398 5.16 21.56 -32.42
N ARG A 399 4.99 21.61 -33.74
CA ARG A 399 4.64 20.42 -34.55
C ARG A 399 5.67 19.31 -34.41
N ASN A 400 6.96 19.63 -34.44
CA ASN A 400 8.02 18.64 -34.28
C ASN A 400 7.99 18.01 -32.87
N TYR A 401 7.81 18.82 -31.83
CA TYR A 401 7.68 18.31 -30.46
C TYR A 401 6.47 17.39 -30.27
N ILE A 402 5.35 17.67 -30.93
CA ILE A 402 4.19 16.75 -30.95
C ILE A 402 4.60 15.41 -31.57
N THR A 403 5.33 15.42 -32.69
CA THR A 403 5.81 14.19 -33.34
C THR A 403 6.74 13.39 -32.42
N GLN A 404 7.66 14.06 -31.71
CA GLN A 404 8.55 13.42 -30.75
C GLN A 404 7.81 12.89 -29.51
N ALA A 405 6.81 13.61 -29.01
CA ALA A 405 5.99 13.18 -27.89
C ALA A 405 5.14 11.95 -28.26
N ARG A 406 4.60 11.92 -29.50
CA ARG A 406 3.87 10.75 -30.03
C ARG A 406 4.78 9.54 -30.20
N SER A 407 5.98 9.70 -30.76
CA SER A 407 6.92 8.57 -30.90
C SER A 407 7.37 8.02 -29.54
N ALA A 408 7.43 8.86 -28.51
CA ALA A 408 7.72 8.48 -27.14
C ALA A 408 6.50 7.96 -26.33
N GLN A 409 5.30 7.86 -26.95
CA GLN A 409 4.04 7.47 -26.29
C GLN A 409 3.68 8.36 -25.07
N ARG A 410 4.10 9.62 -25.10
CA ARG A 410 3.88 10.62 -24.05
C ARG A 410 2.64 11.45 -24.34
N PHE A 411 1.47 10.82 -24.19
CA PHE A 411 0.21 11.40 -24.63
C PHE A 411 -0.27 12.60 -23.80
N GLU A 412 0.12 12.71 -22.52
CA GLU A 412 -0.19 13.89 -21.71
C GLU A 412 0.53 15.15 -22.27
N GLU A 413 1.79 15.00 -22.63
CA GLU A 413 2.57 16.04 -23.29
C GLU A 413 2.00 16.34 -24.69
N VAL A 414 1.51 15.34 -25.43
CA VAL A 414 0.82 15.57 -26.72
C VAL A 414 -0.41 16.47 -26.54
N VAL A 415 -1.25 16.22 -25.54
CA VAL A 415 -2.43 17.07 -25.27
C VAL A 415 -2.02 18.52 -24.99
N ALA A 416 -1.02 18.72 -24.14
CA ALA A 416 -0.55 20.06 -23.79
C ALA A 416 0.03 20.80 -25.01
N LEU A 417 0.81 20.10 -25.84
CA LEU A 417 1.43 20.66 -27.03
C LEU A 417 0.40 20.93 -28.15
N GLU A 418 -0.62 20.08 -28.30
CA GLU A 418 -1.70 20.32 -29.27
C GLU A 418 -2.55 21.55 -28.90
N GLU A 419 -2.83 21.74 -27.61
CA GLU A 419 -3.54 22.94 -27.16
C GLU A 419 -2.68 24.19 -27.38
N ASN A 420 -1.37 24.11 -27.14
CA ASN A 420 -0.43 25.18 -27.48
C ASN A 420 -0.44 25.50 -28.99
N LEU A 421 -0.39 24.46 -29.83
CA LEU A 421 -0.46 24.61 -31.28
C LEU A 421 -1.77 25.26 -31.73
N ARG A 422 -2.90 24.92 -31.09
CA ARG A 422 -4.20 25.53 -31.36
C ARG A 422 -4.20 27.02 -31.04
N MET A 423 -3.62 27.41 -29.90
CA MET A 423 -3.48 28.82 -29.53
C MET A 423 -2.58 29.59 -30.51
N LEU A 424 -1.42 29.03 -30.89
CA LEU A 424 -0.50 29.65 -31.86
C LEU A 424 -1.16 29.86 -33.23
N LYS A 425 -1.90 28.87 -33.74
CA LYS A 425 -2.66 28.99 -34.99
C LYS A 425 -3.78 30.04 -34.91
N LYS A 426 -4.41 30.21 -33.74
CA LYS A 426 -5.42 31.27 -33.54
C LYS A 426 -4.77 32.65 -33.57
N ALA A 427 -3.66 32.83 -32.86
CA ALA A 427 -2.89 34.07 -32.86
C ALA A 427 -2.38 34.42 -34.27
N TYR A 428 -1.89 33.44 -35.03
CA TYR A 428 -1.42 33.67 -36.40
C TYR A 428 -2.54 34.14 -37.32
N ARG A 429 -3.73 33.55 -37.22
CA ARG A 429 -4.91 34.01 -37.97
C ARG A 429 -5.32 35.44 -37.61
N GLN A 430 -5.30 35.79 -36.33
CA GLN A 430 -5.60 37.15 -35.88
C GLN A 430 -4.57 38.15 -36.41
N ASN A 431 -3.28 37.80 -36.41
CA ASN A 431 -2.21 38.66 -36.92
C ASN A 431 -2.32 38.88 -38.44
N GLN A 432 -2.72 37.84 -39.18
CA GLN A 432 -3.00 37.95 -40.61
C GLN A 432 -4.21 38.85 -40.90
N LEU A 433 -5.29 38.72 -40.12
CA LEU A 433 -6.47 39.58 -40.26
C LEU A 433 -6.13 41.05 -39.98
N ALA A 434 -5.38 41.33 -38.90
CA ALA A 434 -4.93 42.68 -38.56
C ALA A 434 -4.06 43.30 -39.65
N LYS A 435 -3.08 42.55 -40.21
CA LYS A 435 -2.30 43.00 -41.37
C LYS A 435 -3.18 43.33 -42.57
N THR A 436 -4.21 42.52 -42.82
CA THR A 436 -5.13 42.74 -43.95
C THR A 436 -6.00 43.98 -43.74
N GLU A 437 -6.40 44.28 -42.50
CA GLU A 437 -7.13 45.49 -42.12
C GLU A 437 -6.25 46.74 -42.22
N GLU A 438 -5.01 46.72 -41.73
CA GLU A 438 -4.03 47.81 -41.90
C GLU A 438 -3.74 48.10 -43.38
N THR A 439 -3.67 47.06 -44.23
CA THR A 439 -3.44 47.26 -45.68
C THR A 439 -4.65 47.90 -46.37
N LYS A 440 -5.86 47.67 -45.85
CA LYS A 440 -7.09 48.30 -46.34
C LYS A 440 -7.22 49.75 -45.87
N GLU A 441 -6.88 50.04 -44.61
CA GLU A 441 -6.86 51.40 -44.07
C GLU A 441 -5.80 52.28 -44.73
N ASN A 442 -4.59 51.74 -44.97
CA ASN A 442 -3.54 52.47 -45.69
C ASN A 442 -3.91 52.75 -47.16
N ASN A 443 -4.63 51.84 -47.84
CA ASN A 443 -5.14 52.11 -49.19
C ASN A 443 -6.26 53.14 -49.21
N TYR A 444 -7.05 53.25 -48.13
CA TYR A 444 -8.11 54.26 -48.02
C TYR A 444 -7.60 55.67 -47.70
N GLN A 445 -6.39 55.79 -47.13
CA GLN A 445 -5.74 57.08 -46.86
C GLN A 445 -4.88 57.60 -48.03
N LEU A 446 -4.64 56.77 -49.05
CA LEU A 446 -3.87 57.11 -50.25
C LEU A 446 -4.75 57.45 -51.47
N GLN A 447 -6.08 57.40 -51.32
CA GLN A 447 -7.08 57.95 -52.25
C GLN A 447 -7.65 59.25 -51.68
#